data_AF-A0A1B6DG61-F1
#
_entry.id   AF-A0A1B6DG61-F1
#
_cell.length_a   1.000
_cell.length_b   1.000
_cell.length_c   1.000
_cell.angle_alpha   90.00
_cell.angle_beta   90.00
_cell.angle_gamma   90.00
#
_symmetry.space_group_name_H-M   'P 1'
#
loop_
_entity.id
_entity.type
_entity.pdbx_description
1 polymer ?
#
loop_
_entity_poly.entity_id
_entity_poly.type
_entity_poly.pdbx_seq_one_letter_code
_entity_poly.pdbx_strand_id
1 'polypeptide(L)'
;WNQNNQETISGMTSDDFRLRLNKVLIAAGHDIENKRYPVGYQEAPLAYDAVWSVALAFNKTMSQLLRHGKTLKNFTYTDKETADDIYSAINSTKFLGVSGLVAFSSQGDRIALTQIEQVINSSYVKLGFYDTQMDNLTWLNKEKWKGGKVPQDRTILRRVLRTISVPLVICMWIISSIGILASICLIVFNICFRHRRVIQLSHPVCNTIMLVGVITCLSSVFLLGLDGQFVDPDTYPLVCQARVWSLSLGFTLAYGAMFSKVWRVHRLTTKVKSDTMKKN
;
A
#
# COMPACT_ATOMS: atom_id res chain seq x y z
N TRP A 1 0.80 -3.45 -38.37
CA TRP A 1 1.55 -3.18 -39.60
C TRP A 1 2.06 -1.74 -39.55
N ASN A 2 3.05 -1.35 -40.35
CA ASN A 2 3.57 0.02 -40.32
C ASN A 2 2.43 1.02 -40.51
N GLN A 3 2.30 1.98 -39.60
CA GLN A 3 1.21 2.97 -39.63
C GLN A 3 1.57 4.22 -40.44
N ASN A 4 2.85 4.41 -40.75
CA ASN A 4 3.26 5.46 -41.66
C ASN A 4 2.91 5.06 -43.08
N ASN A 5 2.10 5.89 -43.75
CA ASN A 5 1.70 5.68 -45.15
C ASN A 5 2.80 6.09 -46.13
N GLN A 6 4.05 5.81 -45.76
CA GLN A 6 5.23 6.07 -46.57
C GLN A 6 5.45 4.89 -47.52
N GLU A 7 5.90 5.20 -48.74
CA GLU A 7 6.26 4.20 -49.72
C GLU A 7 7.51 3.43 -49.24
N THR A 8 7.41 2.10 -49.25
CA THR A 8 8.49 1.21 -48.82
C THR A 8 9.43 0.89 -49.96
N ILE A 9 10.51 0.14 -49.69
CA ILE A 9 11.46 -0.30 -50.74
C ILE A 9 10.81 -1.08 -51.89
N SER A 10 9.64 -1.69 -51.64
CA SER A 10 8.89 -2.44 -52.64
C SER A 10 8.04 -1.57 -53.57
N GLY A 11 8.02 -0.24 -53.38
CA GLY A 11 7.14 0.69 -54.11
C GLY A 11 5.68 0.64 -53.66
N MET A 12 5.40 0.03 -52.50
CA MET A 12 4.05 -0.09 -51.93
C MET A 12 4.01 0.52 -50.54
N THR A 13 2.87 1.10 -50.17
CA THR A 13 2.57 1.44 -48.77
C THR A 13 2.12 0.21 -47.99
N SER A 14 2.04 0.32 -46.66
CA SER A 14 1.50 -0.76 -45.83
C SER A 14 0.01 -1.05 -46.11
N ASP A 15 -0.75 -0.03 -46.52
CA ASP A 15 -2.14 -0.16 -46.93
C ASP A 15 -2.29 -0.81 -48.31
N ASP A 16 -1.41 -0.50 -49.26
CA ASP A 16 -1.41 -1.18 -50.57
C ASP A 16 -1.11 -2.67 -50.42
N PHE A 17 -0.12 -3.01 -49.58
CA PHE A 17 0.17 -4.40 -49.23
C PHE A 17 -1.04 -5.09 -48.60
N ARG A 18 -1.81 -4.37 -47.77
CA ARG A 18 -3.03 -4.87 -47.13
C ARG A 18 -4.10 -5.22 -48.12
N LEU A 19 -4.38 -4.29 -49.02
CA LEU A 19 -5.37 -4.47 -50.06
C LEU A 19 -4.97 -5.63 -50.98
N ARG A 20 -3.69 -5.74 -51.32
CA ARG A 20 -3.15 -6.84 -52.14
C ARG A 20 -3.27 -8.18 -51.43
N LEU A 21 -2.86 -8.28 -50.17
CA LEU A 21 -2.98 -9.52 -49.38
C LEU A 21 -4.45 -9.94 -49.21
N ASN A 22 -5.32 -8.99 -48.90
CA ASN A 22 -6.75 -9.25 -48.74
C ASN A 22 -7.38 -9.80 -50.02
N LYS A 23 -7.03 -9.26 -51.19
CA LYS A 23 -7.50 -9.80 -52.48
C LYS A 23 -7.10 -11.26 -52.67
N VAL A 24 -5.86 -11.62 -52.31
CA VAL A 24 -5.38 -13.02 -52.40
C VAL A 24 -6.12 -13.91 -51.41
N LEU A 25 -6.35 -13.45 -50.18
CA LEU A 25 -7.07 -14.22 -49.16
C LEU A 25 -8.56 -14.41 -49.49
N ILE A 26 -9.21 -13.40 -50.07
CA ILE A 26 -10.59 -13.50 -50.58
C ILE A 26 -10.65 -14.55 -51.70
N ALA A 27 -9.71 -14.51 -52.64
CA ALA A 27 -9.63 -15.51 -53.71
C ALA A 27 -9.37 -16.94 -53.18
N ALA A 28 -8.71 -17.07 -52.02
CA ALA A 28 -8.51 -18.32 -51.31
C ALA A 28 -9.71 -18.77 -50.44
N GLY A 29 -10.80 -18.00 -50.41
CA GLY A 29 -12.04 -18.35 -49.69
C GLY A 29 -12.13 -17.84 -48.24
N HIS A 30 -11.28 -16.90 -47.83
CA HIS A 30 -11.36 -16.28 -46.49
C HIS A 30 -12.36 -15.12 -46.44
N ASP A 31 -13.13 -15.04 -45.35
CA ASP A 31 -14.14 -14.00 -45.10
C ASP A 31 -13.52 -12.73 -44.48
N ILE A 32 -12.75 -12.01 -45.31
CA ILE A 32 -12.08 -10.77 -44.91
C ILE A 32 -13.08 -9.62 -44.68
N GLU A 33 -14.22 -9.63 -45.39
CA GLU A 33 -15.25 -8.59 -45.31
C GLU A 33 -15.87 -8.49 -43.91
N ASN A 34 -16.10 -9.62 -43.24
CA ASN A 34 -16.56 -9.66 -41.84
C ASN A 34 -15.42 -9.61 -40.82
N LYS A 35 -14.22 -9.14 -41.21
CA LYS A 35 -13.02 -9.04 -40.35
C LYS A 35 -12.56 -10.39 -39.77
N ARG A 36 -12.85 -11.50 -40.46
CA ARG A 36 -12.37 -12.83 -40.07
C ARG A 36 -11.07 -13.13 -40.79
N TYR A 37 -9.97 -12.74 -40.16
CA TYR A 37 -8.63 -12.97 -40.69
C TYR A 37 -8.13 -14.38 -40.35
N PRO A 38 -7.33 -15.01 -41.23
CA PRO A 38 -6.65 -16.25 -40.90
C PRO A 38 -5.63 -16.06 -39.78
N VAL A 39 -5.28 -17.15 -39.10
CA VAL A 39 -4.19 -17.18 -38.13
C VAL A 39 -2.89 -16.76 -38.83
N GLY A 40 -2.09 -15.90 -38.20
CA GLY A 40 -0.84 -15.41 -38.81
C GLY A 40 -0.99 -14.16 -39.69
N TYR A 41 -2.20 -13.60 -39.84
CA TYR A 41 -2.42 -12.43 -40.69
C TYR A 41 -1.63 -11.19 -40.24
N GLN A 42 -1.41 -11.04 -38.93
CA GLN A 42 -0.67 -9.89 -38.40
C GLN A 42 0.84 -9.97 -38.71
N GLU A 43 1.34 -11.19 -38.88
CA GLU A 43 2.73 -11.57 -39.10
C GLU A 43 3.11 -11.60 -40.60
N ALA A 44 2.13 -11.56 -41.52
CA ALA A 44 2.39 -11.58 -42.95
C ALA A 44 3.41 -10.52 -43.44
N PRO A 45 3.37 -9.25 -42.97
CA PRO A 45 4.41 -8.27 -43.30
C PRO A 45 5.81 -8.65 -42.83
N LEU A 46 5.94 -9.40 -41.73
CA LEU A 46 7.24 -9.84 -41.21
C LEU A 46 7.88 -10.85 -42.18
N ALA A 47 7.10 -11.81 -42.66
CA ALA A 47 7.55 -12.78 -43.66
C ALA A 47 7.91 -12.09 -44.99
N TYR A 48 7.10 -11.12 -45.41
CA TYR A 48 7.38 -10.33 -46.61
C TYR A 48 8.72 -9.57 -46.50
N ASP A 49 8.93 -8.87 -45.39
CA ASP A 49 10.15 -8.11 -45.16
C ASP A 49 11.37 -9.02 -44.91
N ALA A 50 11.19 -10.23 -44.40
CA ALA A 50 12.27 -11.21 -44.26
C ALA A 50 12.82 -11.63 -45.63
N VAL A 51 11.95 -11.89 -46.61
CA VAL A 51 12.37 -12.21 -47.99
C VAL A 51 13.10 -11.03 -48.63
N TRP A 52 12.61 -9.80 -48.41
CA TRP A 52 13.31 -8.59 -48.86
C TRP A 52 14.68 -8.43 -48.21
N SER A 53 14.80 -8.72 -46.91
CA SER A 53 16.08 -8.66 -46.19
C SER A 53 17.12 -9.59 -46.80
N VAL A 54 16.72 -10.83 -47.10
CA VAL A 54 17.57 -11.83 -47.77
C VAL A 54 17.97 -11.35 -49.17
N ALA A 55 17.03 -10.85 -49.96
CA ALA A 55 17.30 -10.35 -51.31
C ALA A 55 18.31 -9.19 -51.32
N LEU A 56 18.15 -8.23 -50.39
CA LEU A 56 19.06 -7.09 -50.24
C LEU A 56 20.44 -7.53 -49.75
N ALA A 57 20.49 -8.47 -48.81
CA ALA A 57 21.75 -9.02 -48.32
C ALA A 57 22.50 -9.72 -49.45
N PHE A 58 21.86 -10.60 -50.23
CA PHE A 58 22.49 -11.26 -51.37
C PHE A 58 22.96 -10.28 -52.44
N ASN A 59 22.18 -9.24 -52.76
CA ASN A 59 22.62 -8.21 -53.70
C ASN A 59 23.91 -7.52 -53.23
N LYS A 60 24.00 -7.20 -51.94
CA LYS A 60 25.20 -6.62 -51.33
C LYS A 60 26.37 -7.60 -51.36
N THR A 61 26.17 -8.85 -50.96
CA THR A 61 27.18 -9.91 -50.98
C THR A 61 27.71 -10.17 -52.40
N MET A 62 26.85 -10.19 -53.43
CA MET A 62 27.28 -10.36 -54.83
C MET A 62 28.29 -9.29 -55.25
N SER A 63 28.06 -8.03 -54.85
CA SER A 63 28.98 -6.93 -55.16
C SER A 63 30.34 -7.09 -54.48
N GLN A 64 30.39 -7.69 -53.29
CA GLN A 64 31.63 -7.97 -52.57
C GLN A 64 32.37 -9.17 -53.15
N LEU A 65 31.66 -10.28 -53.42
CA LEU A 65 32.25 -11.50 -53.97
C LEU A 65 32.86 -11.28 -55.37
N LEU A 66 32.25 -10.41 -56.19
CA LEU A 66 32.80 -10.04 -57.49
C LEU A 66 34.20 -9.42 -57.40
N ARG A 67 34.51 -8.70 -56.31
CA ARG A 67 35.86 -8.15 -56.08
C ARG A 67 36.89 -9.24 -55.82
N HIS A 68 36.46 -10.38 -55.32
CA HIS A 68 37.31 -11.55 -55.04
C HIS A 68 37.20 -12.63 -56.14
N GLY A 69 36.55 -12.34 -57.27
CA GLY A 69 36.34 -13.30 -58.37
C GLY A 69 35.43 -14.48 -58.00
N LYS A 70 34.67 -14.39 -56.90
CA LYS A 70 33.74 -15.41 -56.43
C LYS A 70 32.30 -15.08 -56.85
N THR A 71 31.44 -16.10 -56.86
CA THR A 71 30.01 -15.92 -57.13
C THR A 71 29.17 -16.75 -56.15
N LEU A 72 27.95 -16.31 -55.85
CA LEU A 72 27.01 -17.04 -54.99
C LEU A 72 26.62 -18.42 -55.55
N LYS A 73 26.85 -18.68 -56.84
CA LYS A 73 26.52 -19.95 -57.49
C LYS A 73 27.44 -21.10 -57.06
N ASN A 74 28.65 -20.79 -56.61
CA ASN A 74 29.67 -21.79 -56.27
C ASN A 74 29.76 -22.05 -54.75
N PHE A 75 28.69 -21.77 -54.00
CA PHE A 75 28.66 -21.95 -52.55
C PHE A 75 28.68 -23.44 -52.16
N THR A 76 29.47 -23.79 -51.15
CA THR A 76 29.47 -25.11 -50.51
C THR A 76 29.22 -24.95 -49.02
N TYR A 77 28.66 -25.97 -48.34
CA TYR A 77 28.39 -25.90 -46.90
C TYR A 77 29.64 -25.76 -46.02
N THR A 78 30.84 -25.91 -46.58
CA THR A 78 32.13 -25.69 -45.91
C THR A 78 32.68 -24.27 -46.11
N ASP A 79 32.09 -23.47 -47.01
CA ASP A 79 32.56 -22.12 -47.33
C ASP A 79 32.13 -21.11 -46.26
N LYS A 80 32.91 -21.06 -45.18
CA LYS A 80 32.72 -20.12 -44.09
C LYS A 80 32.91 -18.67 -44.52
N GLU A 81 33.81 -18.40 -45.46
CA GLU A 81 34.13 -17.03 -45.90
C GLU A 81 32.91 -16.38 -46.55
N THR A 82 32.27 -17.08 -47.50
CA THR A 82 31.02 -16.59 -48.12
C THR A 82 29.88 -16.49 -47.10
N ALA A 83 29.81 -17.42 -46.13
CA ALA A 83 28.80 -17.35 -45.06
C ALA A 83 28.99 -16.12 -44.16
N ASP A 84 30.23 -15.79 -43.78
CA ASP A 84 30.57 -14.61 -42.98
C ASP A 84 30.28 -13.31 -43.75
N ASP A 85 30.53 -13.28 -45.07
CA ASP A 85 30.15 -12.16 -45.94
C ASP A 85 28.62 -11.96 -46.01
N ILE A 86 27.85 -13.04 -46.12
CA ILE A 86 26.38 -12.98 -46.08
C ILE A 86 25.91 -12.47 -44.71
N TYR A 87 26.50 -12.97 -43.62
CA TYR A 87 26.17 -12.54 -42.26
C TYR A 87 26.43 -11.04 -42.07
N SER A 88 27.60 -10.56 -42.51
CA SER A 88 27.98 -9.14 -42.49
C SER A 88 27.03 -8.28 -43.33
N ALA A 89 26.62 -8.79 -44.50
CA ALA A 89 25.64 -8.12 -45.35
C ALA A 89 24.28 -8.00 -44.65
N ILE A 90 23.76 -9.07 -44.03
CA ILE A 90 22.50 -9.06 -43.27
C ILE A 90 22.58 -8.07 -42.10
N ASN A 91 23.64 -8.15 -41.28
CA ASN A 91 23.82 -7.29 -40.11
C ASN A 91 23.87 -5.78 -40.49
N SER A 92 24.33 -5.48 -41.69
CA SER A 92 24.40 -4.10 -42.22
C SER A 92 23.22 -3.72 -43.11
N THR A 93 22.20 -4.59 -43.26
CA THR A 93 20.96 -4.23 -43.96
C THR A 93 20.07 -3.37 -43.07
N LYS A 94 19.65 -2.22 -43.59
CA LYS A 94 18.68 -1.34 -42.98
C LYS A 94 17.80 -0.74 -44.05
N PHE A 95 16.50 -0.97 -43.98
CA PHE A 95 15.55 -0.44 -44.97
C PHE A 95 14.15 -0.26 -44.39
N LEU A 96 13.33 0.54 -45.07
CA LEU A 96 11.91 0.71 -44.73
C LEU A 96 11.08 -0.35 -45.45
N GLY A 97 10.56 -1.31 -44.69
CA GLY A 97 9.65 -2.37 -45.14
C GLY A 97 8.20 -2.12 -44.75
N VAL A 98 7.32 -3.07 -45.09
CA VAL A 98 5.87 -3.00 -44.83
C VAL A 98 5.55 -3.08 -43.33
N SER A 99 6.38 -3.78 -42.57
CA SER A 99 6.28 -3.89 -41.12
C SER A 99 6.96 -2.73 -40.37
N GLY A 100 7.68 -1.85 -41.07
CA GLY A 100 8.35 -0.69 -40.52
C GLY A 100 9.83 -0.64 -40.89
N LEU A 101 10.62 0.11 -40.13
CA LEU A 101 12.07 0.05 -40.27
C LEU A 101 12.55 -1.37 -39.91
N VAL A 102 13.32 -1.99 -40.80
CA VAL A 102 13.91 -3.30 -40.62
C VAL A 102 15.39 -3.11 -40.37
N ALA A 103 15.86 -3.59 -39.23
CA ALA A 103 17.26 -3.66 -38.84
C ALA A 103 17.42 -4.80 -37.83
N PHE A 104 18.62 -5.35 -37.75
CA PHE A 104 18.95 -6.47 -36.87
C PHE A 104 19.99 -6.06 -35.83
N SER A 105 19.90 -6.62 -34.63
CA SER A 105 20.91 -6.49 -33.58
C SER A 105 22.12 -7.38 -33.91
N SER A 106 23.23 -7.18 -33.19
CA SER A 106 24.40 -8.06 -33.29
C SER A 106 24.13 -9.52 -32.92
N GLN A 107 23.03 -9.78 -32.21
CA GLN A 107 22.56 -11.11 -31.82
C GLN A 107 21.61 -11.73 -32.85
N GLY A 108 21.18 -10.97 -33.87
CA GLY A 108 20.24 -11.42 -34.90
C GLY A 108 18.77 -11.05 -34.63
N ASP A 109 18.47 -10.41 -33.50
CA ASP A 109 17.11 -9.98 -33.18
C ASP A 109 16.69 -8.79 -34.02
N ARG A 110 15.43 -8.77 -34.44
CA ARG A 110 14.89 -7.61 -35.14
C ARG A 110 14.66 -6.45 -34.16
N ILE A 111 15.18 -5.28 -34.52
CA ILE A 111 14.89 -4.02 -33.83
C ILE A 111 13.51 -3.50 -34.27
N ALA A 112 12.58 -3.37 -33.32
CA ALA A 112 11.23 -2.89 -33.58
C ALA A 112 10.67 -2.11 -32.37
N LEU A 113 9.67 -1.28 -32.63
CA LEU A 113 8.93 -0.57 -31.58
C LEU A 113 7.92 -1.51 -30.91
N THR A 114 7.88 -1.51 -29.58
CA THR A 114 6.86 -2.22 -28.80
C THR A 114 5.62 -1.35 -28.68
N GLN A 115 4.46 -1.87 -29.07
CA GLN A 115 3.18 -1.16 -28.96
C GLN A 115 2.46 -1.49 -27.65
N ILE A 116 1.97 -0.46 -26.95
CA ILE A 116 1.24 -0.60 -25.69
C ILE A 116 -0.24 -0.24 -25.93
N GLU A 117 -1.15 -1.11 -25.53
CA GLU A 117 -2.59 -0.93 -25.70
C GLU A 117 -3.35 -1.14 -24.38
N GLN A 118 -4.49 -0.48 -24.25
CA GLN A 118 -5.44 -0.68 -23.16
C GLN A 118 -6.84 -0.94 -23.73
N VAL A 119 -7.55 -1.89 -23.14
CA VAL A 119 -8.97 -2.11 -23.44
C VAL A 119 -9.80 -1.03 -22.74
N ILE A 120 -10.45 -0.19 -23.54
CA ILE A 120 -11.34 0.89 -23.09
C ILE A 120 -12.68 0.73 -23.80
N ASN A 121 -13.78 0.59 -23.05
CA ASN A 121 -15.12 0.40 -23.60
C ASN A 121 -15.19 -0.72 -24.66
N SER A 122 -14.60 -1.89 -24.34
CA SER A 122 -14.54 -3.07 -25.22
C SER A 122 -13.78 -2.86 -26.54
N SER A 123 -12.97 -1.81 -26.65
CA SER A 123 -12.10 -1.54 -27.80
C SER A 123 -10.64 -1.41 -27.36
N TYR A 124 -9.72 -1.96 -28.15
CA TYR A 124 -8.28 -1.77 -27.93
C TYR A 124 -7.88 -0.35 -28.36
N VAL A 125 -7.35 0.41 -27.42
CA VAL A 125 -6.86 1.77 -27.64
C VAL A 125 -5.35 1.78 -27.43
N LYS A 126 -4.62 2.25 -28.46
CA LYS A 126 -3.17 2.45 -28.38
C LYS A 126 -2.83 3.57 -27.43
N LEU A 127 -1.95 3.27 -26.48
CA LEU A 127 -1.46 4.20 -25.47
C LEU A 127 -0.09 4.76 -25.79
N GLY A 128 0.77 4.00 -26.46
CA GLY A 128 2.13 4.46 -26.75
C GLY A 128 2.98 3.42 -27.46
N PHE A 129 4.21 3.84 -27.76
CA PHE A 129 5.24 2.99 -28.34
C PHE A 129 6.54 3.13 -27.55
N TYR A 130 7.22 2.02 -27.35
CA TYR A 130 8.52 1.97 -26.68
C TYR A 130 9.61 1.54 -27.67
N ASP A 131 10.63 2.37 -27.80
CA ASP A 131 11.85 2.08 -28.54
C ASP A 131 12.92 1.51 -27.60
N THR A 132 13.29 0.25 -27.81
CA THR A 132 14.27 -0.46 -26.98
C THR A 132 15.71 0.02 -27.22
N GLN A 133 16.01 0.60 -28.38
CA GLN A 133 17.36 1.07 -28.72
C GLN A 133 17.63 2.46 -28.17
N MET A 134 16.62 3.34 -28.25
CA MET A 134 16.72 4.72 -27.79
C MET A 134 16.30 4.90 -26.32
N ASP A 135 15.81 3.83 -25.67
CA ASP A 135 15.16 3.88 -24.35
C ASP A 135 14.11 4.99 -24.28
N ASN A 136 13.28 5.06 -25.33
CA ASN A 136 12.36 6.16 -25.53
C ASN A 136 10.91 5.67 -25.51
N LEU A 137 10.16 6.14 -24.51
CA LEU A 137 8.73 5.89 -24.38
C LEU A 137 7.93 7.07 -24.95
N THR A 138 7.29 6.84 -26.08
CA THR A 138 6.30 7.77 -26.64
C THR A 138 4.92 7.44 -26.06
N TRP A 139 4.33 8.36 -25.30
CA TRP A 139 3.05 8.17 -24.63
C TRP A 139 1.98 9.14 -25.14
N LEU A 140 0.79 8.63 -25.46
CA LEU A 140 -0.31 9.38 -26.08
C LEU A 140 -1.30 9.98 -25.07
N ASN A 141 -1.12 9.73 -23.77
CA ASN A 141 -2.00 10.23 -22.68
C ASN A 141 -3.49 9.88 -22.89
N LYS A 142 -3.78 8.67 -23.39
CA LYS A 142 -5.14 8.17 -23.67
C LYS A 142 -5.63 7.16 -22.65
N GLU A 143 -4.84 6.88 -21.63
CA GLU A 143 -5.15 5.88 -20.62
C GLU A 143 -6.35 6.29 -19.78
N LYS A 144 -7.16 5.29 -19.41
CA LYS A 144 -8.29 5.49 -18.52
C LYS A 144 -8.18 4.56 -17.33
N TRP A 145 -7.94 5.14 -16.17
CA TRP A 145 -7.95 4.43 -14.90
C TRP A 145 -9.28 4.64 -14.18
N LYS A 146 -9.74 3.62 -13.46
CA LYS A 146 -10.93 3.74 -12.61
C LYS A 146 -10.64 4.77 -11.52
N GLY A 147 -11.45 5.83 -11.45
CA GLY A 147 -11.24 6.95 -10.51
C GLY A 147 -10.18 7.95 -10.94
N GLY A 148 -9.72 7.93 -12.20
CA GLY A 148 -8.81 8.93 -12.77
C GLY A 148 -7.38 8.93 -12.23
N LYS A 149 -7.03 7.93 -11.40
CA LYS A 149 -5.71 7.81 -10.78
C LYS A 149 -5.13 6.42 -11.03
N VAL A 150 -3.82 6.39 -11.34
CA VAL A 150 -3.06 5.14 -11.42
C VAL A 150 -3.09 4.44 -10.05
N PRO A 151 -3.50 3.16 -9.97
CA PRO A 151 -3.52 2.42 -8.72
C PRO A 151 -2.12 2.35 -8.12
N GLN A 152 -2.05 2.38 -6.79
CA GLN A 152 -0.77 2.26 -6.07
C GLN A 152 -0.40 0.77 -5.93
N ASP A 153 0.91 0.51 -5.81
CA ASP A 153 1.48 -0.82 -5.58
C ASP A 153 1.05 -1.43 -4.24
N ARG A 154 0.85 -0.58 -3.23
CA ARG A 154 0.52 -0.99 -1.86
C ARG A 154 -0.43 -0.04 -1.15
N THR A 155 -0.97 -0.51 -0.03
CA THR A 155 -1.76 0.30 0.90
C THR A 155 -0.86 1.22 1.74
N ILE A 156 -1.35 2.43 2.02
CA ILE A 156 -0.67 3.40 2.88
C ILE A 156 -1.13 3.17 4.33
N LEU A 157 -0.23 2.72 5.18
CA LEU A 157 -0.51 2.52 6.61
C LEU A 157 -0.52 3.88 7.33
N ARG A 158 -1.68 4.28 7.85
CA ARG A 158 -1.83 5.45 8.71
C ARG A 158 -2.04 5.00 10.15
N ARG A 159 -1.07 5.26 11.02
CA ARG A 159 -1.21 5.02 12.46
C ARG A 159 -2.01 6.19 13.05
N VAL A 160 -3.14 5.88 13.66
CA VAL A 160 -4.03 6.86 14.31
C VAL A 160 -4.14 6.52 15.79
N LEU A 161 -3.95 7.51 16.65
CA LEU A 161 -4.12 7.36 18.10
C LEU A 161 -5.61 7.17 18.41
N ARG A 162 -5.94 6.13 19.18
CA ARG A 162 -7.28 5.95 19.73
C ARG A 162 -7.35 6.62 21.10
N THR A 163 -8.18 7.65 21.19
CA THR A 163 -8.36 8.46 22.41
C THR A 163 -9.71 8.17 23.06
N ILE A 164 -9.85 8.58 24.32
CA ILE A 164 -11.10 8.50 25.08
C ILE A 164 -12.03 9.62 24.60
N SER A 165 -13.34 9.38 24.54
CA SER A 165 -14.28 10.41 24.16
C SER A 165 -14.29 11.57 25.17
N VAL A 166 -14.03 12.78 24.70
CA VAL A 166 -13.99 14.01 25.53
C VAL A 166 -15.26 14.21 26.38
N PRO A 167 -16.49 13.96 25.85
CA PRO A 167 -17.70 14.08 26.67
C PRO A 167 -17.72 13.12 27.87
N LEU A 168 -17.21 11.89 27.72
CA LEU A 168 -17.16 10.92 28.81
C LEU A 168 -16.20 11.36 29.91
N VAL A 169 -15.04 11.90 29.52
CA VAL A 169 -14.03 12.45 30.46
C VAL A 169 -14.65 13.58 31.29
N ILE A 170 -15.31 14.54 30.62
CA ILE A 170 -15.96 15.68 31.29
C ILE A 170 -17.03 15.20 32.29
N CYS A 171 -17.91 14.28 31.88
CA CYS A 171 -18.94 13.73 32.77
C CYS A 171 -18.34 13.07 34.01
N MET A 172 -17.30 12.25 33.86
CA MET A 172 -16.64 11.58 34.98
C MET A 172 -15.92 12.56 35.92
N TRP A 173 -15.32 13.62 35.37
CA TRP A 173 -14.69 14.68 36.17
C TRP A 173 -15.71 15.47 37.00
N ILE A 174 -16.89 15.76 36.45
CA ILE A 174 -17.97 16.43 37.19
C ILE A 174 -18.45 15.55 38.35
N ILE A 175 -18.74 14.28 38.09
CA ILE A 175 -19.18 13.33 39.14
C ILE A 175 -18.11 13.20 40.23
N SER A 176 -16.84 13.09 39.84
CA SER A 176 -15.72 13.02 40.79
C SER A 176 -15.61 14.29 41.64
N SER A 177 -15.76 15.48 41.03
CA SER A 177 -15.72 16.77 41.72
C SER A 177 -16.82 16.89 42.78
N ILE A 178 -18.04 16.45 42.45
CA ILE A 178 -19.17 16.43 43.41
C ILE A 178 -18.85 15.52 44.60
N GLY A 179 -18.29 14.34 44.35
CA GLY A 179 -17.88 13.41 45.41
C GLY A 179 -16.79 13.96 46.32
N ILE A 180 -15.81 14.69 45.76
CA ILE A 180 -14.75 15.36 46.54
C ILE A 180 -15.36 16.45 47.43
N LEU A 181 -16.23 17.31 46.87
CA LEU A 181 -16.89 18.36 47.63
C LEU A 181 -17.73 17.79 48.78
N ALA A 182 -18.52 16.75 48.52
CA ALA A 182 -19.29 16.06 49.54
C ALA A 182 -18.39 15.48 50.64
N SER A 183 -17.25 14.86 50.27
CA SER A 183 -16.29 14.31 51.23
C SER A 183 -15.66 15.39 52.11
N ILE A 184 -15.30 16.54 51.54
CA ILE A 184 -14.78 17.70 52.29
C ILE A 184 -15.82 18.23 53.27
N CYS A 185 -17.08 18.40 52.84
CA CYS A 185 -18.18 18.81 53.72
C CYS A 185 -18.35 17.85 54.90
N LEU A 186 -18.26 16.53 54.67
CA LEU A 186 -18.33 15.52 55.72
C LEU A 186 -17.14 15.57 56.68
N ILE A 187 -15.93 15.87 56.20
CA ILE A 187 -14.75 16.09 57.05
C ILE A 187 -14.97 17.31 57.94
N VAL A 188 -15.40 18.44 57.37
CA VAL A 188 -15.68 19.68 58.13
C VAL A 188 -16.75 19.41 59.18
N PHE A 189 -17.85 18.74 58.81
CA PHE A 189 -18.90 18.34 59.74
C PHE A 189 -18.35 17.48 60.89
N ASN A 190 -17.49 16.50 60.58
CA ASN A 190 -16.89 15.63 61.58
C ASN A 190 -16.01 16.40 62.59
N ILE A 191 -15.29 17.42 62.11
CA ILE A 191 -14.42 18.27 62.93
C ILE A 191 -15.25 19.24 63.79
N CYS A 192 -16.19 19.98 63.19
CA CYS A 192 -17.01 20.98 63.90
C CYS A 192 -17.85 20.36 65.02
N PHE A 193 -18.43 19.18 64.78
CA PHE A 193 -19.31 18.52 65.75
C PHE A 193 -18.59 17.43 66.57
N ARG A 194 -17.25 17.42 66.59
CA ARG A 194 -16.43 16.42 67.30
C ARG A 194 -16.76 16.28 68.80
N HIS A 195 -17.35 17.29 69.42
CA HIS A 195 -17.74 17.27 70.84
C HIS A 195 -19.08 16.57 71.12
N ARG A 196 -19.91 16.30 70.10
CA ARG A 196 -21.17 15.57 70.28
C ARG A 196 -20.90 14.09 70.56
N ARG A 197 -21.53 13.54 71.61
CA ARG A 197 -21.36 12.14 72.06
C ARG A 197 -21.53 11.11 70.93
N VAL A 198 -22.51 11.29 70.04
CA VAL A 198 -22.76 10.40 68.90
C VAL A 198 -21.55 10.32 67.96
N ILE A 199 -20.90 11.46 67.67
CA ILE A 199 -19.74 11.50 66.77
C ILE A 199 -18.50 10.93 67.46
N GLN A 200 -18.32 11.15 68.76
CA GLN A 200 -17.22 10.56 69.52
C GLN A 200 -17.28 9.03 69.54
N LEU A 201 -18.48 8.47 69.72
CA LEU A 201 -18.70 7.01 69.67
C LEU A 201 -18.45 6.41 68.27
N SER A 202 -18.54 7.23 67.20
CA SER A 202 -18.33 6.78 65.82
C SER A 202 -16.86 6.66 65.39
N HIS A 203 -15.91 6.93 66.28
CA HIS A 203 -14.47 7.04 66.00
C HIS A 203 -14.12 8.06 64.90
N PRO A 204 -14.16 9.36 65.22
CA PRO A 204 -14.02 10.43 64.22
C PRO A 204 -12.72 10.35 63.44
N VAL A 205 -11.60 9.98 64.07
CA VAL A 205 -10.28 9.85 63.41
C VAL A 205 -10.31 8.82 62.28
N CYS A 206 -10.91 7.65 62.48
CA CYS A 206 -11.03 6.63 61.43
C CYS A 206 -11.94 7.12 60.28
N ASN A 207 -13.03 7.82 60.60
CA ASN A 207 -13.91 8.37 59.57
C ASN A 207 -13.21 9.48 58.76
N THR A 208 -12.37 10.31 59.38
CA THR A 208 -11.55 11.32 58.66
C THR A 208 -10.52 10.65 57.74
N ILE A 209 -9.78 9.64 58.20
CA ILE A 209 -8.81 8.90 57.36
C ILE A 209 -9.52 8.23 56.18
N MET A 210 -10.70 7.65 56.42
CA MET A 210 -11.52 7.05 55.36
C MET A 210 -11.90 8.08 54.29
N LEU A 211 -12.38 9.26 54.69
CA LEU A 211 -12.77 10.34 53.77
C LEU A 211 -11.58 10.91 53.00
N VAL A 212 -10.40 11.01 53.62
CA VAL A 212 -9.15 11.39 52.93
C VAL A 212 -8.76 10.34 51.87
N GLY A 213 -8.94 9.05 52.17
CA GLY A 213 -8.76 7.98 51.19
C GLY A 213 -9.71 8.09 50.00
N VAL A 214 -10.99 8.39 50.27
CA VAL A 214 -12.02 8.61 49.23
C VAL A 214 -11.67 9.81 48.35
N ILE A 215 -11.24 10.94 48.92
CA ILE A 215 -10.80 12.12 48.16
C ILE A 215 -9.62 11.75 47.25
N THR A 216 -8.63 11.01 47.77
CA THR A 216 -7.47 10.57 46.99
C THR A 216 -7.88 9.67 45.82
N CYS A 217 -8.82 8.73 46.03
CA CYS A 217 -9.36 7.88 44.97
C CYS A 217 -10.10 8.71 43.90
N LEU A 218 -10.94 9.66 44.29
CA LEU A 218 -11.69 10.50 43.36
C LEU A 218 -10.75 11.42 42.55
N SER A 219 -9.70 11.94 43.17
CA SER A 219 -8.64 12.70 42.49
C SER A 219 -7.93 11.86 41.42
N SER A 220 -7.79 10.54 41.61
CA SER A 220 -7.18 9.66 40.60
C SER A 220 -7.98 9.56 39.28
N VAL A 221 -9.30 9.85 39.31
CA VAL A 221 -10.16 9.88 38.11
C VAL A 221 -9.74 10.97 37.13
N PHE A 222 -9.22 12.10 37.64
CA PHE A 222 -8.68 13.16 36.79
C PHE A 222 -7.44 12.69 36.03
N LEU A 223 -6.52 12.02 36.74
CA LEU A 223 -5.32 11.47 36.15
C LEU A 223 -5.63 10.39 35.11
N LEU A 224 -6.65 9.54 35.36
CA LEU A 224 -7.10 8.51 34.43
C LEU A 224 -7.67 9.06 33.13
N GLY A 225 -8.25 10.27 33.15
CA GLY A 225 -8.79 10.93 31.95
C GLY A 225 -7.75 11.53 31.01
N LEU A 226 -6.48 11.66 31.44
CA LEU A 226 -5.41 12.29 30.66
C LEU A 226 -4.76 11.31 29.65
N ASP A 227 -5.34 11.14 28.48
CA ASP A 227 -4.72 10.32 27.43
C ASP A 227 -3.70 11.09 26.56
N GLY A 228 -3.20 10.44 25.51
CA GLY A 228 -2.24 11.05 24.57
C GLY A 228 -2.81 12.19 23.72
N GLN A 229 -4.09 12.58 23.91
CA GLN A 229 -4.64 13.80 23.35
C GLN A 229 -4.23 15.04 24.16
N PHE A 230 -3.98 14.87 25.46
CA PHE A 230 -3.71 15.95 26.41
C PHE A 230 -2.27 15.97 26.91
N VAL A 231 -1.57 14.84 26.81
CA VAL A 231 -0.25 14.64 27.40
C VAL A 231 0.72 14.13 26.35
N ASP A 232 1.89 14.76 26.28
CA ASP A 232 2.95 14.34 25.37
C ASP A 232 3.50 12.94 25.71
N PRO A 233 3.98 12.19 24.70
CA PRO A 233 4.51 10.84 24.89
C PRO A 233 5.62 10.74 25.96
N ASP A 234 6.44 11.78 26.11
CA ASP A 234 7.58 11.79 27.03
C ASP A 234 7.15 11.94 28.50
N THR A 235 6.04 12.64 28.74
CA THR A 235 5.51 12.88 30.10
C THR A 235 4.44 11.85 30.50
N TYR A 236 3.90 11.10 29.54
CA TYR A 236 2.89 10.07 29.77
C TYR A 236 3.29 8.97 30.78
N PRO A 237 4.56 8.47 30.83
CA PRO A 237 4.98 7.49 31.83
C PRO A 237 4.86 8.02 33.26
N LEU A 238 5.12 9.31 33.49
CA LEU A 238 4.99 9.92 34.80
C LEU A 238 3.51 9.97 35.24
N VAL A 239 2.62 10.36 34.33
CA VAL A 239 1.17 10.34 34.57
C VAL A 239 0.69 8.92 34.85
N CYS A 240 1.21 7.92 34.14
CA CYS A 240 0.90 6.52 34.35
C CYS A 240 1.27 6.04 35.77
N GLN A 241 2.46 6.40 36.26
CA GLN A 241 2.87 6.10 37.63
C GLN A 241 1.99 6.82 38.66
N ALA A 242 1.70 8.10 38.45
CA ALA A 242 0.86 8.88 39.34
C ALA A 242 -0.55 8.28 39.50
N ARG A 243 -1.14 7.72 38.44
CA ARG A 243 -2.43 6.99 38.49
C ARG A 243 -2.40 5.83 39.47
N VAL A 244 -1.40 4.95 39.32
CA VAL A 244 -1.28 3.72 40.11
C VAL A 244 -1.06 4.05 41.58
N TRP A 245 -0.15 4.99 41.87
CA TRP A 245 0.14 5.42 43.22
C TRP A 245 -1.06 6.07 43.91
N SER A 246 -1.72 7.01 43.22
CA SER A 246 -2.88 7.72 43.77
C SER A 246 -4.02 6.76 44.11
N LEU A 247 -4.38 5.85 43.19
CA LEU A 247 -5.47 4.89 43.41
C LEU A 247 -5.14 3.89 44.53
N SER A 248 -3.91 3.37 44.55
CA SER A 248 -3.48 2.38 45.55
C SER A 248 -3.46 2.98 46.96
N LEU A 249 -2.93 4.19 47.11
CA LEU A 249 -2.87 4.88 48.40
C LEU A 249 -4.27 5.25 48.90
N GLY A 250 -5.11 5.80 48.02
CA GLY A 250 -6.49 6.17 48.36
C GLY A 250 -7.31 4.98 48.82
N PHE A 251 -7.24 3.86 48.08
CA PHE A 251 -7.96 2.64 48.42
C PHE A 251 -7.50 2.05 49.75
N THR A 252 -6.18 2.00 49.97
CA THR A 252 -5.60 1.46 51.20
C THR A 252 -6.02 2.27 52.43
N LEU A 253 -6.03 3.61 52.34
CA LEU A 253 -6.47 4.49 53.43
C LEU A 253 -7.97 4.33 53.71
N ALA A 254 -8.80 4.30 52.67
CA ALA A 254 -10.25 4.15 52.81
C ALA A 254 -10.64 2.80 53.42
N TYR A 255 -10.17 1.71 52.82
CA TYR A 255 -10.51 0.36 53.25
C TYR A 255 -9.84 0.00 54.59
N GLY A 256 -8.59 0.41 54.81
CA GLY A 256 -7.87 0.18 56.07
C GLY A 256 -8.55 0.86 57.26
N ALA A 257 -9.08 2.07 57.08
CA ALA A 257 -9.84 2.76 58.11
C ALA A 257 -11.18 2.07 58.43
N MET A 258 -11.88 1.60 57.40
CA MET A 258 -13.12 0.82 57.56
C MET A 258 -12.84 -0.50 58.30
N PHE A 259 -11.83 -1.25 57.88
CA PHE A 259 -11.43 -2.50 58.51
C PHE A 259 -11.05 -2.30 59.97
N SER A 260 -10.26 -1.25 60.29
CA SER A 260 -9.88 -0.93 61.66
C SER A 260 -11.08 -0.69 62.58
N LYS A 261 -12.15 -0.06 62.05
CA LYS A 261 -13.39 0.19 62.79
C LYS A 261 -14.14 -1.10 63.09
N VAL A 262 -14.32 -1.97 62.09
CA VAL A 262 -14.97 -3.28 62.25
C VAL A 262 -14.18 -4.17 63.21
N TRP A 263 -12.85 -4.21 63.04
CA TRP A 263 -11.96 -4.99 63.89
C TRP A 263 -12.03 -4.55 65.36
N ARG A 264 -12.10 -3.24 65.61
CA ARG A 264 -12.26 -2.71 66.97
C ARG A 264 -13.58 -3.16 67.61
N VAL A 265 -14.69 -3.11 66.86
CA VAL A 265 -15.99 -3.58 67.35
C VAL A 265 -15.92 -5.08 67.68
N HIS A 266 -15.38 -5.89 66.78
CA HIS A 266 -15.18 -7.32 67.02
C HIS A 266 -14.35 -7.60 68.28
N ARG A 267 -13.26 -6.85 68.51
CA ARG A 267 -12.44 -6.99 69.72
C ARG A 267 -13.18 -6.60 71.00
N LEU A 268 -14.02 -5.57 70.97
CA LEU A 268 -14.78 -5.14 72.14
C LEU A 268 -15.88 -6.17 72.49
N THR A 269 -16.59 -6.70 71.50
CA THR A 269 -17.64 -7.70 71.73
C THR A 269 -17.08 -9.04 72.18
N THR A 270 -15.97 -9.50 71.60
CA THR A 270 -15.30 -10.74 72.02
C THR A 270 -14.71 -10.65 73.43
N LYS A 271 -14.14 -9.50 73.82
CA LYS A 271 -13.68 -9.27 75.20
C LYS A 271 -14.82 -9.32 76.23
N VAL A 272 -15.95 -8.67 75.94
CA VAL A 272 -17.12 -8.72 76.84
C VAL A 272 -17.65 -10.15 76.99
N LYS A 273 -17.66 -10.93 75.90
CA LYS A 273 -18.04 -12.36 75.95
C LYS A 273 -17.08 -13.19 76.82
N SER A 274 -15.76 -12.99 76.69
CA SER A 274 -14.79 -13.70 77.54
C SER A 274 -14.87 -13.32 79.01
N ASP A 275 -15.15 -12.05 79.32
CA ASP A 275 -15.27 -11.58 80.70
C ASP A 275 -16.57 -12.08 81.36
N THR A 276 -17.64 -12.27 80.58
CA THR A 276 -18.90 -12.87 81.05
C THR A 276 -18.71 -14.37 81.34
N MET A 277 -17.97 -15.10 80.49
CA MET A 277 -17.68 -16.53 80.72
C MET A 277 -16.76 -16.79 81.92
N LYS A 278 -15.96 -15.81 82.37
CA LYS A 278 -15.11 -15.93 83.57
C LYS A 278 -15.83 -15.63 84.89
N LYS A 279 -17.02 -15.02 84.82
CA LYS A 279 -17.84 -14.67 85.99
C LYS A 279 -18.91 -15.71 86.34
N ASN A 280 -19.16 -16.67 85.44
CA ASN A 280 -19.94 -17.87 85.69
C ASN A 280 -19.00 -19.04 85.97
#